data_AF-A0A101GE22-F1
#
_entry.id   AF-A0A101GE22-F1
#
_cell.length_a   1.000
_cell.length_b   1.000
_cell.length_c   1.000
_cell.angle_alpha   90.00
_cell.angle_beta   90.00
_cell.angle_gamma   90.00
#
_symmetry.space_group_name_H-M   'P 1'
#
loop_
_entity.id
_entity.type
_entity.pdbx_description
1 polymer ?
#
loop_
_entity_poly.entity_id
_entity_poly.type
_entity_poly.pdbx_seq_one_letter_code
_entity_poly.pdbx_strand_id
1 'polypeptide(L)'
;MTVHIHPTALVSKKAQISEDVTIGPYCIVEDDVAIGEGTKLEAFVHVRDCVRIGKNCRLFEHSVVGGLPQDFDFKGEKSWAVLEDCVTLRENVTVH
;
A
#
# COMPACT_ATOMS: atom_id res chain seq x y z
N MET A 1 5.38 -19.20 -3.52
CA MET A 1 5.79 -18.13 -4.44
C MET A 1 4.67 -17.86 -5.42
N THR A 2 3.54 -17.38 -4.90
CA THR A 2 2.36 -16.97 -5.66
C THR A 2 1.75 -15.75 -4.99
N VAL A 3 1.48 -14.71 -5.76
CA VAL A 3 0.72 -13.54 -5.28
C VAL A 3 -0.76 -13.93 -5.14
N HIS A 4 -1.37 -13.59 -4.01
CA HIS A 4 -2.80 -13.80 -3.78
C HIS A 4 -3.54 -12.47 -3.77
N ILE A 5 -4.27 -12.16 -4.84
CA ILE A 5 -5.09 -10.95 -4.97
C ILE A 5 -6.56 -11.36 -4.94
N HIS A 6 -7.31 -10.84 -3.97
CA HIS A 6 -8.75 -11.08 -3.93
C HIS A 6 -9.45 -10.53 -5.18
N PRO A 7 -10.43 -11.22 -5.79
CA PRO A 7 -11.06 -10.78 -7.04
C PRO A 7 -11.71 -9.39 -7.01
N THR A 8 -12.04 -8.88 -5.81
CA THR A 8 -12.63 -7.54 -5.64
C THR A 8 -11.60 -6.44 -5.37
N ALA A 9 -10.31 -6.78 -5.23
CA ALA A 9 -9.26 -5.79 -5.09
C ALA A 9 -8.99 -5.13 -6.45
N LEU A 10 -8.81 -3.81 -6.44
CA LEU A 10 -8.44 -3.04 -7.61
C LEU A 10 -6.94 -2.75 -7.54
N VAL A 11 -6.16 -3.52 -8.30
CA VAL A 11 -4.71 -3.40 -8.33
C VAL A 11 -4.28 -2.91 -9.70
N SER A 12 -3.56 -1.80 -9.75
CA SER A 12 -3.00 -1.31 -11.01
C SER A 12 -2.07 -2.33 -11.64
N LYS A 13 -2.10 -2.44 -12.97
CA LYS A 13 -1.14 -3.24 -13.75
C LYS A 13 0.28 -2.65 -13.71
N LYS A 14 0.44 -1.40 -13.27
CA LYS A 14 1.74 -0.75 -13.14
C LYS A 14 2.37 -0.96 -11.76
N ALA A 15 1.58 -1.40 -10.77
CA ALA A 15 2.09 -1.71 -9.45
C ALA A 15 3.04 -2.91 -9.49
N GLN A 16 4.11 -2.83 -8.71
CA GLN A 16 5.12 -3.87 -8.59
C GLN A 16 4.85 -4.71 -7.34
N ILE A 17 4.33 -5.92 -7.54
CA ILE A 17 3.93 -6.81 -6.45
C ILE A 17 4.88 -7.99 -6.38
N SER A 18 5.60 -8.12 -5.27
CA SER A 18 6.54 -9.22 -5.03
C SER A 18 5.83 -10.54 -4.72
N GLU A 19 6.59 -11.63 -4.71
CA GLU A 19 6.08 -12.97 -4.39
C GLU A 19 5.47 -13.06 -2.99
N ASP A 20 4.51 -13.97 -2.83
CA ASP A 20 3.83 -14.28 -1.57
C ASP A 20 3.13 -13.09 -0.88
N VAL A 21 2.94 -11.98 -1.61
CA VAL A 21 2.07 -10.86 -1.18
C VAL A 21 0.61 -11.30 -1.19
N THR A 22 -0.13 -10.90 -0.14
CA THR A 22 -1.58 -11.09 -0.04
C THR A 22 -2.29 -9.74 -0.05
N ILE A 23 -3.24 -9.58 -0.97
CA ILE A 23 -4.09 -8.39 -1.09
C ILE A 23 -5.55 -8.80 -0.84
N GLY A 24 -6.10 -8.32 0.28
CA GLY A 24 -7.45 -8.61 0.74
C GLY A 24 -8.57 -7.98 -0.11
N PRO A 25 -9.83 -8.30 0.19
CA PRO A 25 -10.97 -7.80 -0.56
C PRO A 25 -11.06 -6.27 -0.50
N TYR A 26 -11.48 -5.68 -1.62
CA TYR A 26 -11.72 -4.23 -1.75
C TYR A 26 -10.52 -3.33 -1.44
N CYS A 27 -9.30 -3.88 -1.43
CA CYS A 27 -8.10 -3.05 -1.44
C CYS A 27 -8.00 -2.25 -2.74
N ILE A 28 -7.38 -1.09 -2.67
CA ILE A 28 -7.00 -0.29 -3.84
C ILE A 28 -5.49 -0.09 -3.81
N VAL A 29 -4.82 -0.44 -4.91
CA VAL A 29 -3.38 -0.22 -5.11
C VAL A 29 -3.20 0.55 -6.41
N GLU A 30 -2.73 1.80 -6.31
CA GLU A 30 -2.55 2.72 -7.44
C GLU A 30 -1.29 2.39 -8.28
N ASP A 31 -0.92 3.27 -9.22
CA ASP A 31 0.02 2.98 -10.31
C ASP A 31 1.49 2.89 -9.86
N ASP A 32 2.00 3.91 -9.15
CA ASP A 32 3.42 4.01 -8.75
C ASP A 32 3.66 3.40 -7.36
N VAL A 33 3.31 2.12 -7.19
CA VAL A 33 3.41 1.37 -5.93
C VAL A 33 4.36 0.18 -6.07
N ALA A 34 5.17 -0.07 -5.04
CA ALA A 34 5.90 -1.33 -4.89
C ALA A 34 5.63 -1.97 -3.53
N ILE A 35 5.36 -3.28 -3.52
CA ILE A 35 5.07 -4.06 -2.30
C ILE A 35 6.05 -5.22 -2.20
N GLY A 36 6.78 -5.28 -1.08
CA GLY A 36 7.77 -6.29 -0.78
C GLY A 36 7.16 -7.65 -0.42
N GLU A 37 7.99 -8.68 -0.58
CA GLU A 37 7.67 -10.09 -0.37
C GLU A 37 6.99 -10.36 0.98
N GLY A 38 5.99 -11.25 0.99
CA GLY A 38 5.30 -11.68 2.21
C GLY A 38 4.42 -10.62 2.89
N THR A 39 4.34 -9.41 2.35
CA THR A 39 3.48 -8.34 2.89
C THR A 39 1.99 -8.66 2.69
N LYS A 40 1.19 -8.31 3.69
CA LYS A 40 -0.26 -8.57 3.73
C LYS A 40 -1.03 -7.27 3.89
N LEU A 41 -1.96 -7.04 2.97
CA LEU A 41 -2.98 -6.00 3.05
C LEU A 41 -4.29 -6.66 3.43
N GLU A 42 -4.83 -6.33 4.61
CA GLU A 42 -6.18 -6.75 5.02
C GLU A 42 -7.24 -5.98 4.22
N ALA A 43 -8.52 -6.28 4.43
CA ALA A 43 -9.61 -5.69 3.64
C ALA A 43 -9.61 -4.15 3.67
N PHE A 44 -10.00 -3.53 2.56
CA PHE A 44 -10.16 -2.06 2.45
C PHE A 44 -8.88 -1.21 2.68
N VAL A 45 -7.68 -1.80 2.62
CA VAL A 45 -6.44 -1.01 2.60
C VAL A 45 -6.33 -0.21 1.30
N HIS A 46 -5.94 1.06 1.41
CA HIS A 46 -5.72 1.93 0.25
C HIS A 46 -4.25 2.35 0.17
N VAL A 47 -3.54 1.84 -0.83
CA VAL A 47 -2.17 2.22 -1.13
C VAL A 47 -2.17 3.15 -2.34
N ARG A 48 -1.86 4.42 -2.11
CA ARG A 48 -1.90 5.47 -3.13
C ARG A 48 -0.60 5.52 -3.94
N ASP A 49 -0.57 6.36 -4.97
CA ASP A 49 0.58 6.58 -5.81
C ASP A 49 1.82 7.00 -5.00
N CYS A 50 3.00 6.66 -5.53
CA CYS A 50 4.30 6.98 -4.95
C CYS A 50 4.55 6.35 -3.57
N VAL A 51 4.16 5.08 -3.39
CA VAL A 51 4.36 4.34 -2.14
C VAL A 51 5.34 3.17 -2.33
N ARG A 52 6.21 2.95 -1.34
CA ARG A 52 7.08 1.78 -1.24
C ARG A 52 6.82 1.08 0.09
N ILE A 53 6.44 -0.18 0.03
CA ILE A 53 6.22 -1.02 1.22
C ILE A 53 7.25 -2.15 1.20
N GLY A 54 7.97 -2.31 2.30
CA GLY A 54 8.95 -3.35 2.52
C GLY A 54 8.34 -4.76 2.62
N LYS A 55 9.17 -5.69 3.07
CA LYS A 55 8.84 -7.10 3.23
C LYS A 55 8.15 -7.38 4.56
N ASN A 56 7.31 -8.42 4.58
CA ASN A 56 6.66 -8.94 5.78
C ASN A 56 5.88 -7.87 6.57
N CYS A 57 5.38 -6.85 5.90
CA CYS A 57 4.53 -5.83 6.51
C CYS A 57 3.10 -6.35 6.66
N ARG A 58 2.37 -5.78 7.62
CA ARG A 58 0.96 -6.07 7.82
C ARG A 58 0.17 -4.79 7.98
N LEU A 59 -0.67 -4.50 7.00
CA LEU A 59 -1.54 -3.32 6.97
C LEU A 59 -2.97 -3.78 7.22
N PHE A 60 -3.53 -3.35 8.34
CA PHE A 60 -4.89 -3.68 8.77
C PHE A 60 -5.93 -2.75 8.13
N GLU A 61 -7.19 -3.08 8.36
CA GLU A 61 -8.34 -2.56 7.64
C GLU A 61 -8.43 -1.03 7.65
N HIS A 62 -8.84 -0.47 6.51
CA HIS A 62 -9.01 0.97 6.32
C HIS A 62 -7.75 1.82 6.55
N SER A 63 -6.56 1.22 6.63
CA SER A 63 -5.33 1.99 6.58
C SER A 63 -5.11 2.60 5.18
N VAL A 64 -4.64 3.84 5.17
CA VAL A 64 -4.32 4.59 3.95
C VAL A 64 -2.85 4.95 3.99
N VAL A 65 -2.11 4.56 2.96
CA VAL A 65 -0.68 4.86 2.84
C VAL A 65 -0.42 5.66 1.58
N GLY A 66 0.28 6.78 1.75
CA GLY A 66 0.51 7.80 0.74
C GLY A 66 -0.67 8.77 0.61
N GLY A 67 -0.70 9.48 -0.50
CA GLY A 67 -1.60 10.60 -0.73
C GLY A 67 -0.93 11.93 -0.48
N LEU A 68 -1.64 13.03 -0.77
CA LEU A 68 -1.06 14.35 -0.65
C LEU A 68 -0.82 14.70 0.82
N PRO A 69 0.34 15.28 1.17
CA PRO A 69 0.56 15.86 2.49
C PRO A 69 -0.54 16.87 2.83
N GLN A 70 -0.92 16.92 4.11
CA GLN A 70 -1.85 17.91 4.64
C GLN A 70 -1.15 19.23 5.00
N ASP A 71 -0.20 19.64 4.16
CA ASP A 71 0.60 20.85 4.32
C ASP A 71 0.11 21.94 3.34
N PHE A 72 -0.04 23.16 3.84
CA PHE A 72 -0.45 24.31 3.01
C PHE A 72 0.59 24.71 1.97
N ASP A 73 1.87 24.42 2.23
CA ASP A 73 2.97 24.77 1.34
C ASP A 73 3.23 23.73 0.26
N PHE A 74 2.66 22.54 0.38
CA PHE A 74 2.74 21.51 -0.67
C PHE A 74 2.03 21.98 -1.95
N LYS A 75 2.75 22.04 -3.07
CA LYS A 75 2.28 22.55 -4.37
C LYS A 75 2.16 21.46 -5.45
N GLY A 76 2.15 20.19 -5.06
CA GLY A 76 2.04 19.07 -5.98
C GLY A 76 3.39 18.50 -6.42
N GLU A 77 4.43 18.73 -5.62
CA GLU A 77 5.73 18.11 -5.81
C GLU A 77 5.63 16.58 -5.74
N LYS A 78 6.50 15.88 -6.48
CA LYS A 78 6.60 14.44 -6.33
C LYS A 78 7.19 14.12 -4.95
N SER A 79 6.39 13.48 -4.11
CA SER A 79 6.75 13.01 -2.76
C SER A 79 6.50 11.51 -2.63
N TRP A 80 7.02 10.89 -1.58
CA TRP A 80 7.00 9.45 -1.39
C TRP A 80 6.68 9.09 0.05
N ALA A 81 5.88 8.04 0.24
CA ALA A 81 5.77 7.35 1.53
C ALA A 81 6.50 6.01 1.44
N VAL A 82 7.40 5.77 2.40
CA VAL A 82 8.20 4.55 2.48
C VAL A 82 7.96 3.87 3.81
N LEU A 83 7.44 2.65 3.77
CA LEU A 83 7.38 1.73 4.90
C LEU A 83 8.47 0.70 4.75
N GLU A 84 9.37 0.62 5.71
CA GLU A 84 10.43 -0.40 5.75
C GLU A 84 9.86 -1.79 6.09
N ASP A 85 10.75 -2.78 6.21
CA ASP A 85 10.39 -4.17 6.51
C ASP A 85 9.73 -4.34 7.90
N CYS A 86 8.88 -5.36 8.03
CA CYS A 86 8.24 -5.79 9.28
C CYS A 86 7.38 -4.71 9.97
N VAL A 87 6.92 -3.71 9.22
CA VAL A 87 6.01 -2.67 9.74
C VAL A 87 4.60 -3.23 9.91
N THR A 88 3.98 -2.93 11.04
CA THR A 88 2.56 -3.19 11.28
C THR A 88 1.80 -1.87 11.40
N LEU A 89 0.87 -1.61 10.47
CA LEU A 89 -0.08 -0.50 10.57
C LEU A 89 -1.42 -1.06 11.01
N ARG A 90 -1.94 -0.57 12.13
CA ARG A 90 -3.28 -0.93 12.61
C ARG A 90 -4.37 -0.20 11.83
N GLU A 91 -5.60 -0.53 12.16
CA GLU A 91 -6.81 -0.06 11.51
C GLU A 91 -6.88 1.48 11.50
N ASN A 92 -7.37 2.05 10.40
CA ASN A 92 -7.56 3.49 10.20
C ASN A 92 -6.28 4.36 10.29
N VAL A 93 -5.08 3.77 10.25
CA VAL A 93 -3.85 4.55 10.18
C VAL A 93 -3.78 5.28 8.83
N THR A 94 -3.47 6.57 8.88
CA THR A 94 -3.18 7.38 7.69
C THR A 94 -1.71 7.79 7.69
N VAL A 95 -0.98 7.40 6.64
CA VAL A 95 0.40 7.86 6.39
C VAL A 95 0.35 8.71 5.14
N HIS A 96 0.81 9.96 5.23
CA HIS A 96 0.96 10.88 4.11
C HIS A 96 2.42 10.97 3.70
#